data_AF-A0A2K2VIP8-F1
#
_entry.id   AF-A0A2K2VIP8-F1
#
_cell.length_a   1.000
_cell.length_b   1.000
_cell.length_c   1.000
_cell.angle_alpha   90.00
_cell.angle_beta   90.00
_cell.angle_gamma   90.00
#
_symmetry.space_group_name_H-M   'P 1'
#
loop_
_entity.id
_entity.type
_entity.pdbx_description
1 polymer ?
#
loop_
_entity_poly.entity_id
_entity_poly.type
_entity_poly.pdbx_seq_one_letter_code
_entity_poly.pdbx_strand_id
1 'polypeptide(L)'
;MKLNKGFITNLLASTLVAISLLVDENISGVFLYTGLFALSGALTNQLAIHMLFEKVPLLYGSGVIPARFEAFKESIKNLMMSQFFTKEQLDYFFKNEEKKIDLAPIIESTDFSPAFDALTKTVMESSFGGMLGMFGGESVLENLREPFSLKMKNAVVKIVESETFNYTLQNHLKNSSLSEDMIKSIEDIIEIRLNELTPYMVKDIVQQLIKEHLSWLVVWGGVFGGLIGLVSSFVL
;
A
#
# COMPACT_ATOMS: atom_id res chain seq x y z
N MET A 1 -13.98 -26.45 -15.78
CA MET A 1 -14.36 -25.34 -16.68
C MET A 1 -15.68 -24.76 -16.18
N LYS A 2 -15.67 -23.69 -15.38
CA LYS A 2 -16.93 -23.04 -14.95
C LYS A 2 -17.53 -22.37 -16.19
N LEU A 3 -18.66 -22.88 -16.69
CA LEU A 3 -19.37 -22.29 -17.82
C LEU A 3 -19.62 -20.80 -17.55
N ASN A 4 -19.30 -19.95 -18.53
CA ASN A 4 -19.56 -18.51 -18.43
C ASN A 4 -21.08 -18.29 -18.38
N LYS A 5 -21.57 -17.66 -17.32
CA LYS A 5 -23.00 -17.40 -17.10
C LYS A 5 -23.64 -16.68 -18.29
N GLY A 6 -22.91 -15.72 -18.89
CA GLY A 6 -23.38 -15.01 -20.08
C GLY A 6 -23.51 -15.89 -21.31
N PHE A 7 -22.63 -16.89 -21.47
CA PHE A 7 -22.74 -17.85 -22.57
C PHE A 7 -24.03 -18.68 -22.46
N ILE A 8 -24.38 -19.13 -21.25
CA ILE A 8 -25.62 -19.86 -21.02
C ILE A 8 -26.83 -18.98 -21.35
N THR A 9 -26.84 -17.71 -20.93
CA THR A 9 -27.93 -16.78 -21.24
C THR A 9 -28.09 -16.56 -22.74
N ASN A 10 -27.00 -16.32 -23.46
CA ASN A 10 -27.03 -16.16 -24.92
C ASN A 10 -27.51 -17.44 -25.61
N LEU A 11 -27.08 -18.61 -25.14
CA LEU A 11 -27.50 -19.90 -25.69
C LEU A 11 -28.98 -20.15 -25.47
N LEU A 12 -29.51 -19.86 -24.28
CA LEU A 12 -30.94 -19.99 -23.99
C LEU A 12 -31.77 -19.04 -24.83
N ALA A 13 -31.37 -17.77 -24.92
CA ALA A 13 -32.06 -16.78 -25.75
C ALA A 13 -32.05 -17.17 -27.24
N SER A 14 -30.90 -17.65 -27.75
CA SER A 14 -30.79 -18.14 -29.13
C SER A 14 -31.67 -19.36 -29.37
N THR A 15 -31.76 -20.28 -28.39
CA THR A 15 -32.63 -21.45 -28.47
C THR A 15 -34.10 -21.04 -28.52
N LEU A 16 -34.53 -20.02 -27.77
CA LEU A 16 -35.90 -19.50 -27.86
C LEU A 16 -36.23 -18.97 -29.26
N VAL A 17 -35.29 -18.24 -29.88
CA VAL A 17 -35.42 -17.77 -31.27
C VAL A 17 -35.46 -18.94 -32.26
N ALA A 18 -34.67 -20.00 -32.03
CA ALA A 18 -34.71 -21.18 -32.90
C ALA A 18 -36.04 -21.95 -32.77
N ILE A 19 -36.57 -22.08 -31.54
CA ILE A 19 -37.85 -22.74 -31.28
C ILE A 19 -39.00 -21.99 -31.95
N SER A 20 -38.97 -20.66 -32.01
CA SER A 20 -40.04 -19.90 -32.68
C SER A 20 -40.20 -20.22 -34.17
N LEU A 21 -39.15 -20.73 -34.82
CA LEU A 21 -39.19 -21.14 -36.23
C LEU A 21 -39.79 -22.54 -36.44
N LEU A 22 -39.94 -23.33 -35.37
CA LEU A 22 -40.39 -24.73 -35.42
C LEU A 22 -41.80 -24.94 -34.85
N VAL A 23 -42.34 -23.93 -34.13
CA VAL A 23 -43.63 -23.99 -33.44
C VAL A 23 -44.71 -23.31 -34.28
N ASP A 24 -45.97 -23.74 -34.09
CA ASP A 24 -47.16 -23.19 -34.75
C ASP A 24 -47.25 -21.65 -34.67
N GLU A 25 -47.81 -21.04 -35.71
CA GLU A 25 -47.90 -19.59 -35.89
C GLU A 25 -48.55 -18.86 -34.71
N ASN A 26 -49.50 -19.50 -34.03
CA ASN A 26 -50.21 -18.94 -32.88
C ASN A 26 -49.32 -18.67 -31.65
N ILE A 27 -48.21 -19.39 -31.51
CA ILE A 27 -47.30 -19.30 -30.34
C ILE A 27 -45.89 -18.84 -30.76
N SER A 28 -45.58 -18.91 -32.06
CA SER A 28 -44.30 -18.47 -32.63
C SER A 28 -43.91 -17.06 -32.19
N GLY A 29 -44.85 -16.11 -32.21
CA GLY A 29 -44.61 -14.71 -31.81
C GLY A 29 -44.08 -14.56 -30.37
N VAL A 30 -44.62 -15.35 -29.43
CA VAL A 30 -44.20 -15.32 -28.02
C VAL A 30 -42.74 -15.72 -27.87
N PHE A 31 -42.34 -16.83 -28.50
CA PHE A 31 -40.96 -17.32 -28.46
C PHE A 31 -40.01 -16.38 -29.20
N LEU A 32 -40.42 -15.83 -30.35
CA LEU A 32 -39.60 -14.96 -31.18
C LEU A 32 -39.27 -13.65 -30.45
N TYR A 33 -40.27 -12.91 -29.97
CA TYR A 33 -40.05 -11.65 -29.28
C TYR A 33 -39.31 -11.83 -27.95
N THR A 34 -39.70 -12.84 -27.15
CA THR A 34 -38.99 -13.18 -25.91
C THR A 34 -37.53 -13.49 -26.19
N GLY A 35 -37.25 -14.34 -27.19
CA GLY A 35 -35.89 -14.73 -27.56
C GLY A 35 -35.05 -13.55 -28.09
N LEU A 36 -35.60 -12.74 -29.01
CA LEU A 36 -34.88 -11.62 -29.63
C LEU A 36 -34.56 -10.53 -28.61
N PHE A 37 -35.51 -10.15 -27.74
CA PHE A 37 -35.23 -9.14 -26.73
C PHE A 37 -34.30 -9.66 -25.64
N ALA A 38 -34.42 -10.93 -25.22
CA ALA A 38 -33.46 -11.55 -24.31
C ALA A 38 -32.05 -11.56 -24.90
N LEU A 39 -31.92 -11.95 -26.17
CA LEU A 39 -30.64 -12.01 -26.86
C LEU A 39 -30.03 -10.61 -27.04
N SER A 40 -30.83 -9.62 -27.45
CA SER A 40 -30.40 -8.23 -27.56
C SER A 40 -29.92 -7.66 -26.23
N GLY A 41 -30.67 -7.89 -25.14
CA GLY A 41 -30.30 -7.43 -23.80
C GLY A 41 -29.01 -8.07 -23.29
N ALA A 42 -28.87 -9.39 -23.47
CA ALA A 42 -27.66 -10.11 -23.07
C ALA A 42 -26.43 -9.69 -23.89
N LEU A 43 -26.54 -9.60 -25.23
CA LEU A 43 -25.44 -9.17 -26.10
C LEU A 43 -25.02 -7.73 -25.86
N THR A 44 -25.98 -6.80 -25.72
CA THR A 44 -25.68 -5.39 -25.44
C THR A 44 -24.91 -5.25 -24.14
N ASN A 45 -25.30 -6.00 -23.11
CA ASN A 45 -24.60 -5.95 -21.85
C ASN A 45 -23.23 -6.65 -21.87
N GLN A 46 -23.10 -7.75 -22.62
CA GLN A 46 -21.80 -8.38 -22.86
C GLN A 46 -20.84 -7.41 -23.57
N LEU A 47 -21.34 -6.68 -24.57
CA LEU A 47 -20.58 -5.63 -25.25
C LEU A 47 -20.22 -4.50 -24.28
N ALA A 48 -21.14 -4.04 -23.42
CA ALA A 48 -20.87 -3.03 -22.40
C ALA A 48 -19.72 -3.45 -21.46
N ILE A 49 -19.75 -4.69 -20.97
CA ILE A 49 -18.67 -5.24 -20.15
C ILE A 49 -17.34 -5.26 -20.92
N HIS A 50 -17.36 -5.69 -22.18
CA HIS A 50 -16.15 -5.70 -23.01
C HIS A 50 -15.59 -4.27 -23.22
N MET A 51 -16.46 -3.30 -23.49
CA MET A 51 -16.10 -1.89 -23.66
C MET A 51 -15.53 -1.24 -22.40
N LEU A 52 -15.80 -1.74 -21.19
CA LEU A 52 -15.13 -1.21 -19.99
C LEU A 52 -13.62 -1.43 -20.04
N PHE A 53 -13.19 -2.58 -20.57
CA PHE A 53 -11.80 -3.02 -20.51
C PHE A 53 -11.04 -2.88 -21.84
N GLU A 54 -11.75 -2.88 -22.97
CA GLU A 54 -11.17 -2.81 -24.31
C GLU A 54 -11.70 -1.60 -25.06
N LYS A 55 -10.83 -0.98 -25.87
CA LYS A 55 -11.23 0.08 -26.78
C LYS A 55 -11.82 -0.53 -28.03
N VAL A 56 -13.08 -0.21 -28.30
CA VAL A 56 -13.81 -0.70 -29.48
C VAL A 56 -13.95 0.45 -30.48
N PRO A 57 -13.54 0.27 -31.75
CA PRO A 57 -13.72 1.29 -32.78
C PRO A 57 -15.19 1.70 -32.90
N LEU A 58 -15.45 2.99 -33.15
CA LEU A 58 -16.80 3.59 -33.32
C LEU A 58 -17.69 3.64 -32.08
N LEU A 59 -17.30 3.02 -30.96
CA LEU A 59 -18.07 3.07 -29.71
C LEU A 59 -17.43 4.04 -28.72
N TYR A 60 -18.06 5.21 -28.57
CA TYR A 60 -17.67 6.21 -27.57
C TYR A 60 -17.82 5.65 -26.16
N GLY A 61 -16.86 5.97 -25.29
CA GLY A 61 -16.84 5.43 -23.93
C GLY A 61 -16.35 3.98 -23.83
N SER A 62 -15.63 3.47 -24.83
CA SER A 62 -14.90 2.21 -24.74
C SER A 62 -13.47 2.42 -24.18
N GLY A 63 -12.93 1.40 -23.51
CA GLY A 63 -11.63 1.43 -22.83
C GLY A 63 -11.59 2.33 -21.60
N VAL A 64 -12.69 2.50 -20.85
CA VAL A 64 -12.77 3.46 -19.73
C VAL A 64 -11.77 3.14 -18.61
N ILE A 65 -11.58 1.86 -18.27
CA ILE A 65 -10.66 1.44 -17.22
C ILE A 65 -9.20 1.82 -17.56
N PRO A 66 -8.62 1.37 -18.69
CA PRO A 66 -7.26 1.78 -19.06
C PRO A 66 -7.13 3.29 -19.31
N ALA A 67 -8.19 3.97 -19.77
CA ALA A 67 -8.18 5.42 -19.97
C ALA A 67 -8.10 6.22 -18.66
N ARG A 68 -8.52 5.65 -17.52
CA ARG A 68 -8.44 6.27 -16.19
C ARG A 68 -7.24 5.78 -15.36
N PHE A 69 -6.21 5.25 -16.02
CA PHE A 69 -5.00 4.73 -15.37
C PHE A 69 -4.34 5.71 -14.40
N GLU A 70 -4.17 6.98 -14.79
CA GLU A 70 -3.55 8.00 -13.93
C GLU A 70 -4.36 8.24 -12.64
N ALA A 71 -5.69 8.35 -12.76
CA ALA A 71 -6.58 8.51 -11.61
C ALA A 71 -6.51 7.28 -10.67
N PHE A 72 -6.28 6.09 -11.22
CA PHE A 72 -6.10 4.88 -10.43
C PHE A 72 -4.77 4.89 -9.66
N LYS A 73 -3.66 5.29 -10.29
CA LYS A 73 -2.38 5.47 -9.60
C LYS A 73 -2.50 6.47 -8.45
N GLU A 74 -3.10 7.63 -8.71
CA GLU A 74 -3.32 8.66 -7.70
C GLU A 74 -4.19 8.15 -6.54
N SER A 75 -5.27 7.42 -6.86
CA SER A 75 -6.13 6.83 -5.84
C SER A 75 -5.39 5.82 -4.95
N ILE A 76 -4.50 4.99 -5.53
CA ILE A 76 -3.66 4.07 -4.76
C ILE A 76 -2.68 4.85 -3.89
N LYS A 77 -1.98 5.85 -4.44
CA LYS A 77 -1.06 6.70 -3.69
C LYS A 77 -1.77 7.30 -2.46
N ASN A 78 -2.92 7.92 -2.69
CA ASN A 78 -3.72 8.52 -1.64
C ASN A 78 -4.18 7.51 -0.60
N LEU A 79 -4.63 6.32 -1.02
CA LEU A 79 -5.02 5.26 -0.09
C LEU A 79 -3.83 4.79 0.75
N MET A 80 -2.67 4.58 0.15
CA MET A 80 -1.46 4.18 0.87
C MET A 80 -1.04 5.23 1.90
N MET A 81 -0.90 6.49 1.48
CA MET A 81 -0.43 7.56 2.35
C MET A 81 -1.44 7.89 3.46
N SER A 82 -2.74 7.94 3.14
CA SER A 82 -3.78 8.32 4.11
C SER A 82 -4.20 7.21 5.07
N GLN A 83 -4.00 5.93 4.71
CA GLN A 83 -4.47 4.80 5.53
C GLN A 83 -3.35 3.99 6.18
N PHE A 84 -2.17 3.92 5.56
CA PHE A 84 -1.09 3.01 5.99
C PHE A 84 0.20 3.72 6.42
N PHE A 85 0.42 4.95 5.97
CA PHE A 85 1.64 5.71 6.27
C PHE A 85 1.32 7.08 6.83
N THR A 86 0.42 7.12 7.82
CA THR A 86 0.11 8.37 8.52
C THR A 86 1.17 8.69 9.57
N LYS A 87 1.27 9.98 9.94
CA LYS A 87 2.19 10.44 10.99
C LYS A 87 1.94 9.71 12.31
N GLU A 88 0.69 9.51 12.68
CA GLU A 88 0.30 8.84 13.91
C GLU A 88 0.74 7.37 13.94
N GLN A 89 0.64 6.67 12.81
CA GLN A 89 1.06 5.27 12.70
C GLN A 89 2.58 5.12 12.81
N LEU A 90 3.34 6.05 12.23
CA LEU A 90 4.79 6.05 12.32
C LEU A 90 5.29 6.47 13.70
N ASP A 91 4.67 7.47 14.32
CA ASP A 91 4.96 7.85 15.70
C ASP A 91 4.68 6.68 16.67
N TYR A 92 3.61 5.92 16.41
CA TYR A 92 3.31 4.70 17.15
C TYR A 92 4.36 3.60 16.92
N PHE A 93 4.83 3.44 15.68
CA PHE A 93 5.89 2.48 15.34
C PHE A 93 7.20 2.80 16.06
N PHE A 94 7.68 4.04 16.00
CA PHE A 94 8.92 4.46 16.67
C PHE A 94 8.85 4.25 18.18
N LYS A 95 7.72 4.61 18.81
CA LYS A 95 7.50 4.39 20.24
C LYS A 95 7.63 2.91 20.65
N ASN A 96 7.31 1.98 19.76
CA ASN A 96 7.38 0.54 20.04
C ASN A 96 8.77 -0.05 19.73
N GLU A 97 9.43 0.40 18.67
CA GLU A 97 10.78 -0.08 18.31
C GLU A 97 11.88 0.52 19.21
N GLU A 98 11.72 1.75 19.71
CA GLU A 98 12.68 2.39 20.62
C GLU A 98 12.90 1.60 21.91
N LYS A 99 11.88 0.90 22.42
CA LYS A 99 12.03 0.01 23.58
C LYS A 99 13.01 -1.14 23.36
N LYS A 100 13.46 -1.35 22.13
CA LYS A 100 14.37 -2.42 21.72
C LYS A 100 15.76 -1.92 21.34
N ILE A 101 16.00 -0.60 21.34
CA ILE A 101 17.30 -0.04 20.97
C ILE A 101 18.25 -0.19 22.17
N ASP A 102 19.13 -1.19 22.09
CA ASP A 102 20.24 -1.33 23.02
C ASP A 102 21.45 -0.52 22.52
N LEU A 103 21.80 0.55 23.24
CA LEU A 103 22.92 1.42 22.92
C LEU A 103 24.24 0.95 23.58
N ALA A 104 24.21 -0.04 24.47
CA ALA A 104 25.40 -0.52 25.16
C ALA A 104 26.51 -0.99 24.21
N PRO A 105 26.24 -1.76 23.12
CA PRO A 105 27.28 -2.21 22.19
C PRO A 105 28.02 -1.06 21.49
N ILE A 106 27.32 0.05 21.22
CA ILE A 106 27.91 1.24 20.58
C ILE A 106 28.86 1.93 21.57
N ILE A 107 28.46 2.03 22.84
CA ILE A 107 29.30 2.65 23.89
C ILE A 107 30.53 1.79 24.19
N GLU A 108 30.37 0.47 24.23
CA GLU A 108 31.48 -0.47 24.45
C GLU A 108 32.55 -0.37 23.35
N SER A 109 32.14 -0.14 22.10
CA SER A 109 33.03 0.04 20.95
C SER A 109 33.57 1.47 20.79
N THR A 110 33.07 2.43 21.57
CA THR A 110 33.52 3.84 21.50
C THR A 110 34.87 4.02 22.20
N ASP A 111 35.75 4.84 21.59
CA ASP A 111 37.02 5.25 22.20
C ASP A 111 36.83 6.46 23.13
N PHE A 112 37.21 6.29 24.40
CA PHE A 112 37.12 7.34 25.43
C PHE A 112 38.46 8.02 25.71
N SER A 113 39.52 7.69 24.96
CA SER A 113 40.84 8.33 25.08
C SER A 113 40.77 9.85 24.97
N PRO A 114 39.99 10.47 24.05
CA PRO A 114 39.90 11.92 23.98
C PRO A 114 39.32 12.58 25.25
N ALA A 115 38.38 11.91 25.91
CA ALA A 115 37.80 12.41 27.17
C ALA A 115 38.82 12.34 28.32
N PHE A 116 39.64 11.28 28.34
CA PHE A 116 40.74 11.17 29.29
C PHE A 116 41.81 12.23 29.06
N ASP A 117 42.22 12.45 27.81
CA ASP A 117 43.22 13.48 27.45
C ASP A 117 42.77 14.87 27.86
N ALA A 118 41.49 15.20 27.61
CA ALA A 118 40.90 16.47 28.03
C ALA A 118 40.89 16.63 29.56
N LEU A 119 40.56 15.56 30.30
CA LEU A 119 40.60 15.57 31.76
C LEU A 119 42.03 15.77 32.27
N THR A 120 42.98 14.99 31.77
CA THR A 120 44.39 15.06 32.14
C THR A 120 44.95 16.45 31.92
N LYS A 121 44.70 17.03 30.74
CA LYS A 121 45.09 18.41 30.43
C LYS A 121 44.50 19.41 31.42
N THR A 122 43.19 19.31 31.69
CA THR A 122 42.50 20.21 32.63
C THR A 122 43.06 20.10 34.04
N VAL A 123 43.39 18.89 34.50
CA VAL A 123 44.01 18.66 35.81
C VAL A 123 45.42 19.26 35.87
N MET A 124 46.22 19.07 34.82
CA MET A 124 47.58 19.61 34.73
C MET A 124 47.62 21.14 34.66
N GLU A 125 46.62 21.77 34.04
CA GLU A 125 46.48 23.23 33.98
C GLU A 125 45.92 23.83 35.29
N SER A 126 45.38 23.00 36.19
CA SER A 126 44.80 23.44 37.47
C SER A 126 45.85 23.58 38.58
N SER A 127 45.43 24.12 39.73
CA SER A 127 46.25 24.18 40.95
C SER A 127 46.72 22.79 41.43
N PHE A 128 45.99 21.72 41.08
CA PHE A 128 46.41 20.34 41.34
C PHE A 128 47.57 19.88 40.45
N GLY A 129 47.69 20.41 39.23
CA GLY A 129 48.76 20.05 38.30
C GLY A 129 50.15 20.44 38.83
N GLY A 130 50.26 21.62 39.45
CA GLY A 130 51.49 22.06 40.11
C GLY A 130 51.92 21.14 41.27
N MET A 131 50.96 20.56 41.99
CA MET A 131 51.21 19.59 43.06
C MET A 131 51.58 18.22 42.50
N LEU A 132 50.91 17.77 41.44
CA LEU A 132 51.17 16.50 40.74
C LEU A 132 52.54 16.50 40.05
N GLY A 133 53.03 17.65 39.59
CA GLY A 133 54.37 17.80 39.00
C GLY A 133 55.50 17.32 39.93
N MET A 134 55.32 17.42 41.25
CA MET A 134 56.30 16.92 42.23
C MET A 134 56.32 15.39 42.36
N PHE A 135 55.28 14.70 41.90
CA PHE A 135 55.10 13.25 42.03
C PHE A 135 55.17 12.50 40.69
N GLY A 136 55.61 13.15 39.60
CA GLY A 136 55.76 12.55 38.27
C GLY A 136 54.81 13.10 37.20
N GLY A 137 53.95 14.07 37.55
CA GLY A 137 53.13 14.83 36.61
C GLY A 137 52.20 13.96 35.77
N GLU A 138 52.09 14.30 34.48
CA GLU A 138 51.19 13.66 33.52
C GLU A 138 51.40 12.14 33.39
N SER A 139 52.64 11.67 33.54
CA SER A 139 52.98 10.24 33.44
C SER A 139 52.30 9.37 34.50
N VAL A 140 51.94 9.95 35.66
CA VAL A 140 51.20 9.26 36.72
C VAL A 140 49.74 9.08 36.33
N LEU A 141 49.16 10.10 35.68
CA LEU A 141 47.78 10.07 35.23
C LEU A 141 47.60 9.04 34.13
N GLU A 142 48.58 8.87 33.24
CA GLU A 142 48.51 7.92 32.11
C GLU A 142 48.17 6.48 32.54
N ASN A 143 48.64 6.03 33.71
CA ASN A 143 48.29 4.71 34.27
C ASN A 143 46.79 4.56 34.58
N LEU A 144 46.06 5.68 34.66
CA LEU A 144 44.62 5.70 34.91
C LEU A 144 43.80 5.75 33.62
N ARG A 145 44.41 5.77 32.43
CA ARG A 145 43.69 5.86 31.15
C ARG A 145 42.69 4.72 30.98
N GLU A 146 43.16 3.47 31.02
CA GLU A 146 42.28 2.31 30.89
C GLU A 146 41.18 2.23 31.97
N PRO A 147 41.49 2.34 33.29
CA PRO A 147 40.43 2.27 34.30
C PRO A 147 39.47 3.46 34.24
N PHE A 148 39.92 4.63 33.80
CA PHE A 148 39.03 5.76 33.50
C PHE A 148 38.10 5.44 32.34
N SER A 149 38.62 5.00 31.20
CA SER A 149 37.83 4.65 30.01
C SER A 149 36.79 3.58 30.34
N LEU A 150 37.15 2.55 31.11
CA LEU A 150 36.22 1.50 31.54
C LEU A 150 35.12 2.06 32.46
N LYS A 151 35.48 2.88 33.45
CA LYS A 151 34.50 3.50 34.35
C LYS A 151 33.57 4.46 33.60
N MET A 152 34.09 5.22 32.65
CA MET A 152 33.32 6.11 31.81
C MET A 152 32.34 5.35 30.92
N LYS A 153 32.79 4.28 30.25
CA LYS A 153 31.89 3.38 29.49
C LYS A 153 30.73 2.90 30.36
N ASN A 154 31.03 2.34 31.53
CA ASN A 154 29.99 1.87 32.46
C ASN A 154 29.06 2.98 32.93
N ALA A 155 29.57 4.19 33.17
CA ALA A 155 28.76 5.33 33.55
C ALA A 155 27.82 5.77 32.41
N VAL A 156 28.32 5.83 31.18
CA VAL A 156 27.53 6.19 30.01
C VAL A 156 26.49 5.12 29.69
N VAL A 157 26.81 3.83 29.81
CA VAL A 157 25.83 2.73 29.68
C VAL A 157 24.67 2.92 30.66
N LYS A 158 24.96 3.17 31.95
CA LYS A 158 23.92 3.46 32.94
C LYS A 158 23.08 4.69 32.63
N ILE A 159 23.67 5.71 32.00
CA ILE A 159 22.94 6.91 31.57
C ILE A 159 21.98 6.54 30.44
N VAL A 160 22.43 5.84 29.40
CA VAL A 160 21.55 5.51 28.26
C VAL A 160 20.45 4.50 28.64
N GLU A 161 20.71 3.62 29.61
CA GLU A 161 19.71 2.70 30.16
C GLU A 161 18.71 3.40 31.09
N SER A 162 19.00 4.62 31.55
CA SER A 162 18.13 5.32 32.50
C SER A 162 16.80 5.73 31.88
N GLU A 163 15.74 5.74 32.70
CA GLU A 163 14.42 6.19 32.26
C GLU A 163 14.42 7.66 31.79
N THR A 164 15.27 8.50 32.37
CA THR A 164 15.37 9.92 32.03
C THR A 164 15.97 10.13 30.64
N PHE A 165 17.01 9.38 30.28
CA PHE A 165 17.56 9.41 28.93
C PHE A 165 16.54 8.89 27.92
N ASN A 166 15.91 7.75 28.20
CA ASN A 166 14.88 7.16 27.35
C ASN A 166 13.69 8.11 27.12
N TYR A 167 13.24 8.83 28.16
CA TYR A 167 12.20 9.85 28.03
C TYR A 167 12.65 11.03 27.14
N THR A 168 13.89 11.49 27.32
CA THR A 168 14.46 12.59 26.53
C THR A 168 14.59 12.20 25.06
N LEU A 169 15.11 10.99 24.78
CA LEU A 169 15.23 10.44 23.44
C LEU A 169 13.87 10.30 22.76
N GLN A 170 12.87 9.74 23.46
CA GLN A 170 11.49 9.64 22.97
C GLN A 170 10.91 10.99 22.59
N ASN A 171 11.11 12.00 23.45
CA ASN A 171 10.58 13.32 23.18
C ASN A 171 11.31 13.97 21.99
N HIS A 172 12.60 13.70 21.83
CA HIS A 172 13.35 14.21 20.68
C HIS A 172 12.92 13.57 19.36
N LEU A 173 12.71 12.26 19.34
CA LEU A 173 12.30 11.52 18.14
C LEU A 173 10.88 11.89 17.71
N LYS A 174 9.93 11.99 18.65
CA LYS A 174 8.56 12.45 18.35
C LYS A 174 8.50 13.87 17.81
N ASN A 175 9.34 14.76 18.33
CA ASN A 175 9.37 16.16 17.90
C ASN A 175 10.34 16.39 16.73
N SER A 176 11.03 15.35 16.28
CA SER A 176 11.94 15.46 15.13
C SER A 176 11.15 15.43 13.82
N SER A 177 11.75 15.98 12.77
CA SER A 177 11.24 15.82 11.40
C SER A 177 11.37 14.39 10.88
N LEU A 178 11.92 13.44 11.66
CA LEU A 178 12.19 12.08 11.19
C LEU A 178 10.94 11.38 10.66
N SER A 179 9.79 11.52 11.35
CA SER A 179 8.52 10.95 10.87
C SER A 179 8.13 11.58 9.53
N GLU A 180 8.30 12.89 9.34
CA GLU A 180 7.96 13.59 8.10
C GLU A 180 8.92 13.22 6.94
N ASP A 181 10.23 13.17 7.23
CA ASP A 181 11.26 12.77 6.28
C ASP A 181 11.09 11.31 5.83
N MET A 182 10.68 10.43 6.75
CA MET A 182 10.39 9.03 6.44
C MET A 182 9.10 8.87 5.63
N ILE A 183 8.03 9.60 5.97
CA ILE A 183 6.80 9.64 5.16
C ILE A 183 7.14 10.03 3.73
N LYS A 184 7.92 11.09 3.56
CA LYS A 184 8.33 11.57 2.24
C LYS A 184 9.15 10.52 1.47
N SER A 185 10.10 9.88 2.16
CA SER A 185 10.89 8.80 1.56
C SER A 185 10.03 7.61 1.12
N ILE A 186 9.03 7.25 1.92
CA ILE A 186 8.07 6.19 1.57
C ILE A 186 7.20 6.62 0.39
N GLU A 187 6.73 7.87 0.37
CA GLU A 187 5.97 8.45 -0.73
C GLU A 187 6.73 8.35 -2.06
N ASP A 188 8.02 8.73 -2.05
CA ASP A 188 8.89 8.66 -3.23
C ASP A 188 9.04 7.22 -3.73
N ILE A 189 9.21 6.25 -2.83
CA ILE A 189 9.30 4.82 -3.18
C ILE A 189 7.98 4.33 -3.78
N ILE A 190 6.84 4.69 -3.18
CA ILE A 190 5.52 4.35 -3.69
C ILE A 190 5.32 4.93 -5.07
N GLU A 191 5.71 6.19 -5.29
CA GLU A 191 5.58 6.86 -6.58
C GLU A 191 6.39 6.17 -7.68
N ILE A 192 7.64 5.78 -7.40
CA ILE A 192 8.46 4.97 -8.32
C ILE A 192 7.73 3.68 -8.70
N ARG A 193 7.21 2.94 -7.70
CA ARG A 193 6.50 1.67 -7.95
C ARG A 193 5.18 1.84 -8.68
N LEU A 194 4.46 2.93 -8.41
CA LEU A 194 3.23 3.26 -9.14
C LEU A 194 3.52 3.63 -10.59
N ASN A 195 4.65 4.29 -10.86
CA ASN A 195 5.08 4.63 -12.22
C ASN A 195 5.56 3.42 -13.03
N GLU A 196 5.92 2.32 -12.39
CA GLU A 196 6.17 1.03 -13.06
C GLU A 196 4.88 0.32 -13.48
N LEU A 197 3.72 0.73 -12.96
CA LEU A 197 2.45 0.15 -13.37
C LEU A 197 2.14 0.50 -14.83
N THR A 198 1.47 -0.44 -15.50
CA THR A 198 0.95 -0.22 -16.85
C THR A 198 -0.58 -0.24 -16.83
N PRO A 199 -1.25 0.40 -17.81
CA PRO A 199 -2.71 0.30 -17.96
C PRO A 199 -3.22 -1.14 -18.06
N TYR A 200 -2.41 -2.05 -18.61
CA TYR A 200 -2.74 -3.47 -18.70
C TYR A 200 -2.80 -4.14 -17.33
N MET A 201 -1.85 -3.85 -16.43
CA MET A 201 -1.84 -4.39 -15.07
C MET A 201 -3.06 -3.94 -14.28
N VAL A 202 -3.43 -2.66 -14.39
CA VAL A 202 -4.64 -2.13 -13.72
C VAL A 202 -5.91 -2.78 -14.27
N LYS A 203 -6.00 -2.93 -15.59
CA LYS A 203 -7.09 -3.67 -16.23
C LYS A 203 -7.21 -5.08 -15.67
N ASP A 204 -6.11 -5.82 -15.57
CA ASP A 204 -6.09 -7.19 -15.05
C ASP A 204 -6.54 -7.25 -13.58
N ILE A 205 -6.01 -6.37 -12.73
CA ILE A 205 -6.40 -6.28 -11.30
C ILE A 205 -7.91 -6.02 -11.17
N VAL A 206 -8.43 -4.98 -11.85
CA VAL A 206 -9.85 -4.64 -11.78
C VAL A 206 -10.70 -5.78 -12.33
N GLN A 207 -10.33 -6.34 -13.48
CA GLN A 207 -11.06 -7.43 -14.11
C GLN A 207 -11.12 -8.65 -13.19
N GLN A 208 -10.02 -9.04 -12.54
CA GLN A 208 -10.02 -10.15 -11.59
C GLN A 208 -10.96 -9.90 -10.40
N LEU A 209 -11.01 -8.67 -9.88
CA LEU A 209 -11.89 -8.31 -8.76
C LEU A 209 -13.38 -8.36 -9.11
N ILE A 210 -13.79 -7.92 -10.31
CA ILE A 210 -15.22 -7.71 -10.62
C ILE A 210 -15.82 -8.66 -11.66
N LYS A 211 -15.02 -9.47 -12.36
CA LYS A 211 -15.47 -10.32 -13.48
C LYS A 211 -16.61 -11.28 -13.11
N GLU A 212 -16.59 -11.86 -11.90
CA GLU A 212 -17.65 -12.76 -11.45
C GLU A 212 -18.99 -12.02 -11.26
N HIS A 213 -18.93 -10.77 -10.82
CA HIS A 213 -20.11 -9.91 -10.62
C HIS A 213 -20.63 -9.34 -11.93
N LEU A 214 -19.75 -8.92 -12.86
CA LEU A 214 -20.16 -8.40 -14.16
C LEU A 214 -20.90 -9.45 -15.01
N SER A 215 -20.54 -10.73 -14.89
CA SER A 215 -21.20 -11.81 -15.62
C SER A 215 -22.70 -11.93 -15.30
N TRP A 216 -23.13 -11.53 -14.10
CA TRP A 216 -24.55 -11.49 -13.74
C TRP A 216 -25.35 -10.43 -14.50
N LEU A 217 -24.70 -9.34 -14.88
CA LEU A 217 -25.34 -8.26 -15.61
C LEU A 217 -25.82 -8.76 -16.99
N VAL A 218 -25.09 -9.70 -17.62
CA VAL A 218 -25.51 -10.35 -18.86
C VAL A 218 -26.74 -11.23 -18.65
N VAL A 219 -26.78 -11.98 -17.54
CA VAL A 219 -27.93 -12.82 -17.19
C VAL A 219 -29.19 -11.97 -17.02
N TRP A 220 -29.08 -10.89 -16.24
CA TRP A 220 -30.20 -9.97 -16.02
C TRP A 220 -30.61 -9.23 -17.29
N GLY A 221 -29.65 -8.84 -18.14
CA GLY A 221 -29.95 -8.29 -19.47
C GLY A 221 -30.81 -9.24 -20.30
N GLY A 222 -30.50 -10.54 -20.25
CA GLY A 222 -31.31 -11.58 -20.90
C GLY A 222 -32.68 -11.79 -20.25
N VAL A 223 -32.75 -11.83 -18.91
CA VAL A 223 -34.02 -12.02 -18.19
C VAL A 223 -34.97 -10.84 -18.41
N PHE A 224 -34.51 -9.60 -18.23
CA PHE A 224 -35.34 -8.41 -18.43
C PHE A 224 -35.69 -8.20 -19.90
N GLY A 225 -34.73 -8.45 -20.81
CA GLY A 225 -35.02 -8.47 -22.24
C GLY A 225 -36.11 -9.48 -22.57
N GLY A 226 -36.01 -10.70 -22.05
CA GLY A 226 -37.01 -11.74 -22.25
C GLY A 226 -38.39 -11.37 -21.69
N LEU A 227 -38.46 -10.80 -20.49
CA LEU A 227 -39.71 -10.31 -19.92
C LEU A 227 -40.36 -9.22 -20.77
N ILE A 228 -39.57 -8.25 -21.26
CA ILE A 228 -40.05 -7.20 -22.16
C ILE A 228 -40.56 -7.83 -23.46
N GLY A 229 -39.79 -8.72 -24.08
CA GLY A 229 -40.19 -9.41 -25.30
C GLY A 229 -41.47 -10.23 -25.13
N LEU A 230 -41.64 -10.90 -23.99
CA LEU A 230 -42.85 -11.64 -23.66
C LEU A 230 -44.05 -10.71 -23.58
N VAL A 231 -43.94 -9.60 -22.84
CA VAL A 231 -45.02 -8.61 -22.75
C VAL A 231 -45.33 -8.00 -24.12
N SER A 232 -44.30 -7.65 -24.89
CA SER A 232 -44.43 -7.12 -26.25
C SER A 232 -45.17 -8.09 -27.18
N SER A 233 -44.99 -9.40 -27.04
CA SER A 233 -45.67 -10.40 -27.87
C SER A 233 -47.19 -10.49 -27.68
N PHE A 234 -47.70 -9.96 -26.57
CA PHE A 234 -49.15 -9.88 -26.32
C PHE A 234 -49.75 -8.53 -26.75
N VAL A 235 -48.90 -7.55 -27.05
CA VAL A 235 -49.30 -6.17 -27.36
C VAL A 235 -49.10 -5.85 -28.86
N LEU A 236 -48.07 -6.41 -29.48
CA LEU A 236 -47.71 -6.27 -30.90
C LEU A 236 -48.14 -7.50 -31.70
#